data_AF-A0A5C4LFF9-F1
#
_entry.id   AF-A0A5C4LFF9-F1
#
_cell.length_a   1.000
_cell.length_b   1.000
_cell.length_c   1.000
_cell.angle_alpha   90.00
_cell.angle_beta   90.00
_cell.angle_gamma   90.00
#
_symmetry.space_group_name_H-M   'P 1'
#
loop_
_entity.id
_entity.type
_entity.pdbx_description
1 polymer ?
#
loop_
_entity_poly.entity_id
_entity_poly.type
_entity_poly.pdbx_seq_one_letter_code
_entity_poly.pdbx_strand_id
1 'polypeptide(L)'
;MAPPPVAAASPGAAPGGAPRFSVVTAGPDEVELVVAFGPRDYAVRLAPAEAAELGLALLATASVAADAAQDVPAGTRVENCFFPALGWTAGEVAPGVPALALRLAEGTEIAFQFDRAAARACGRDLARSGRVPWRQRLRRALQRRAPMLAGPQGD
;
A
#
# COMPACT_ATOMS: atom_id res chain seq x y z
N MET A 1 25.75 -15.01 -57.23
CA MET A 1 25.80 -13.86 -56.31
C MET A 1 24.60 -13.98 -55.40
N ALA A 2 24.80 -14.45 -54.16
CA ALA A 2 23.72 -14.68 -53.21
C ALA A 2 23.37 -13.36 -52.48
N PRO A 3 22.10 -13.10 -52.14
CA PRO A 3 21.73 -11.93 -51.34
C PRO A 3 22.29 -12.05 -49.92
N PRO A 4 22.64 -10.93 -49.27
CA PRO A 4 23.13 -10.95 -47.89
C PRO A 4 22.03 -11.41 -46.92
N PRO A 5 22.40 -12.04 -45.79
CA PRO A 5 21.43 -12.44 -44.78
C PRO A 5 20.78 -11.20 -44.15
N VAL A 6 19.44 -11.19 -44.13
CA VAL A 6 18.65 -10.24 -43.36
C VAL A 6 18.94 -10.52 -41.89
N ALA A 7 19.63 -9.60 -41.22
CA ALA A 7 19.79 -9.63 -39.78
C ALA A 7 18.39 -9.67 -39.15
N ALA A 8 18.10 -10.73 -38.40
CA ALA A 8 16.88 -10.83 -37.61
C ALA A 8 16.81 -9.61 -36.69
N ALA A 9 15.76 -8.80 -36.85
CA ALA A 9 15.48 -7.70 -35.95
C ALA A 9 15.36 -8.26 -34.52
N SER A 10 16.18 -7.76 -33.61
CA SER A 10 16.06 -8.04 -32.18
C SER A 10 14.62 -7.77 -31.73
N PRO A 11 13.99 -8.68 -30.96
CA PRO A 11 12.65 -8.46 -30.46
C PRO A 11 12.65 -7.26 -29.50
N GLY A 12 12.00 -6.18 -29.95
CA GLY A 12 11.36 -5.16 -29.12
C GLY A 12 12.22 -4.56 -28.01
N ALA A 13 13.10 -3.63 -28.35
CA ALA A 13 13.46 -2.58 -27.40
C ALA A 13 12.17 -1.80 -27.09
N ALA A 14 11.60 -2.03 -25.90
CA ALA A 14 10.46 -1.28 -25.40
C ALA A 14 10.78 0.23 -25.45
N PRO A 15 9.82 1.12 -25.80
CA PRO A 15 10.05 2.56 -25.79
C PRO A 15 10.53 2.98 -24.40
N GLY A 16 11.80 3.36 -24.32
CA GLY A 16 12.53 3.51 -23.07
C GLY A 16 12.04 4.71 -22.26
N GLY A 17 11.29 4.43 -21.22
CA GLY A 17 11.01 5.35 -20.13
C GLY A 17 10.35 4.59 -18.99
N ALA A 18 10.86 4.76 -17.77
CA ALA A 18 10.12 4.29 -16.59
C ALA A 18 8.75 4.99 -16.58
N PRO A 19 7.63 4.26 -16.41
CA PRO A 19 6.32 4.87 -16.33
C PRO A 19 6.29 5.89 -15.19
N ARG A 20 5.71 7.07 -15.44
CA ARG A 20 5.46 8.06 -14.40
C ARG A 20 3.96 8.17 -14.18
N PHE A 21 3.58 8.29 -12.92
CA PHE A 21 2.19 8.37 -12.49
C PHE A 21 1.95 9.73 -11.85
N SER A 22 0.90 10.43 -12.27
CA SER A 22 0.45 11.67 -11.63
C SER A 22 -1.07 11.69 -11.55
N VAL A 23 -1.60 12.25 -10.46
CA VAL A 23 -3.04 12.48 -10.32
C VAL A 23 -3.32 13.90 -10.78
N VAL A 24 -4.20 14.07 -11.76
CA VAL A 24 -4.56 15.38 -12.32
C VAL A 24 -5.82 15.92 -11.67
N THR A 25 -6.79 15.05 -11.41
CA THR A 25 -8.05 15.40 -10.76
C THR A 25 -8.38 14.35 -9.71
N ALA A 26 -8.74 14.79 -8.49
CA ALA A 26 -9.26 13.91 -7.44
C ALA A 26 -10.49 14.55 -6.80
N GLY A 27 -11.64 13.91 -7.00
CA GLY A 27 -12.93 14.33 -6.44
C GLY A 27 -13.64 13.17 -5.73
N PRO A 28 -14.76 13.44 -5.04
CA PRO A 28 -15.52 12.41 -4.33
C PRO A 28 -16.09 11.34 -5.26
N ASP A 29 -16.30 11.67 -6.53
CA ASP A 29 -16.97 10.79 -7.51
C ASP A 29 -16.02 10.22 -8.58
N GLU A 30 -14.84 10.82 -8.78
CA GLU A 30 -13.91 10.43 -9.86
C GLU A 30 -12.47 10.79 -9.49
N VAL A 31 -11.54 9.91 -9.86
CA VAL A 31 -10.10 10.17 -9.86
C VAL A 31 -9.57 10.01 -11.28
N GLU A 32 -8.81 11.00 -11.74
CA GLU A 32 -8.12 10.96 -13.02
C GLU A 32 -6.61 10.81 -12.80
N LEU A 33 -6.10 9.63 -13.16
CA LEU A 33 -4.69 9.29 -13.16
C LEU A 33 -4.12 9.49 -14.56
N VAL A 34 -3.01 10.19 -14.68
CA VAL A 34 -2.21 10.23 -15.90
C VAL A 34 -1.02 9.28 -15.75
N VAL A 35 -0.92 8.35 -16.69
CA VAL A 35 0.23 7.47 -16.84
C VAL A 35 1.05 7.96 -18.03
N ALA A 36 2.22 8.51 -17.76
CA ALA A 36 3.17 8.91 -18.79
C ALA A 36 4.10 7.74 -19.12
N PHE A 37 4.14 7.32 -20.39
CA PHE A 37 5.03 6.29 -20.91
C PHE A 37 5.71 6.75 -22.19
N GLY A 38 7.01 7.04 -22.10
CA GLY A 38 7.77 7.68 -23.17
C GLY A 38 7.22 9.09 -23.46
N PRO A 39 6.90 9.44 -24.73
CA PRO A 39 6.36 10.75 -25.11
C PRO A 39 4.83 10.83 -25.03
N ARG A 40 4.16 9.82 -24.45
CA ARG A 40 2.70 9.71 -24.45
C ARG A 40 2.15 9.74 -23.03
N ASP A 41 1.04 10.46 -22.87
CA ASP A 41 0.27 10.51 -21.65
C ASP A 41 -1.07 9.80 -21.87
N TYR A 42 -1.44 8.93 -20.92
CA TYR A 42 -2.69 8.18 -20.94
C TYR A 42 -3.52 8.57 -19.73
N ALA A 43 -4.68 9.17 -19.97
CA ALA A 43 -5.66 9.46 -18.93
C ALA A 43 -6.44 8.18 -18.58
N VAL A 44 -6.46 7.84 -17.31
CA VAL A 44 -7.21 6.72 -16.74
C VAL A 44 -8.18 7.30 -15.73
N ARG A 45 -9.47 7.21 -16.06
CA ARG A 45 -10.56 7.60 -15.17
C ARG A 45 -10.94 6.41 -14.32
N LEU A 46 -10.96 6.60 -13.01
CA LEU A 46 -11.26 5.57 -12.04
C LEU A 46 -12.44 6.02 -11.18
N ALA A 47 -13.40 5.12 -11.01
CA ALA A 47 -14.37 5.26 -9.94
C ALA A 47 -13.66 5.15 -8.57
N PRO A 48 -14.25 5.68 -7.48
CA PRO A 48 -13.61 5.66 -6.15
C PRO A 48 -13.22 4.25 -5.68
N ALA A 49 -14.05 3.23 -6.00
CA ALA A 49 -13.75 1.84 -5.68
C ALA A 49 -12.54 1.29 -6.46
N GLU A 50 -12.44 1.59 -7.75
CA GLU A 50 -11.33 1.17 -8.60
C GLU A 50 -10.01 1.85 -8.20
N ALA A 51 -10.09 3.13 -7.84
CA ALA A 51 -8.95 3.87 -7.31
C ALA A 51 -8.45 3.27 -5.99
N ALA A 52 -9.35 2.81 -5.12
CA ALA A 52 -8.99 2.14 -3.87
C ALA A 52 -8.32 0.78 -4.13
N GLU A 53 -8.86 -0.03 -5.04
CA GLU A 53 -8.26 -1.32 -5.42
C GLU A 53 -6.87 -1.14 -6.05
N LEU A 54 -6.73 -0.18 -6.97
CA LEU A 54 -5.44 0.15 -7.58
C LEU A 54 -4.42 0.61 -6.53
N GLY A 55 -4.83 1.50 -5.62
CA GLY A 55 -3.98 1.98 -4.52
C GLY A 55 -3.48 0.84 -3.62
N LEU A 56 -4.35 -0.10 -3.26
CA LEU A 56 -3.98 -1.29 -2.48
C LEU A 56 -3.00 -2.19 -3.23
N ALA A 57 -3.23 -2.45 -4.53
CA ALA A 57 -2.33 -3.25 -5.35
C ALA A 57 -0.93 -2.61 -5.47
N LEU A 58 -0.86 -1.29 -5.64
CA LEU A 58 0.39 -0.54 -5.70
C LEU A 58 1.15 -0.56 -4.36
N LEU A 59 0.44 -0.35 -3.24
CA LEU A 59 1.04 -0.45 -1.91
C LEU A 59 1.61 -1.85 -1.67
N ALA A 60 0.82 -2.89 -1.96
CA ALA A 60 1.26 -4.27 -1.80
C ALA A 60 2.50 -4.59 -2.65
N THR A 61 2.52 -4.13 -3.90
CA THR A 61 3.70 -4.24 -4.77
C THR A 61 4.91 -3.51 -4.19
N ALA A 62 4.72 -2.29 -3.69
CA ALA A 62 5.80 -1.51 -3.08
C ALA A 62 6.37 -2.20 -1.82
N SER A 63 5.56 -2.82 -0.96
CA SER A 63 6.08 -3.57 0.20
C SER A 63 6.96 -4.74 -0.20
N VAL A 64 6.59 -5.46 -1.25
CA VAL A 64 7.32 -6.62 -1.71
C VAL A 64 8.62 -6.19 -2.41
N ALA A 65 8.60 -5.07 -3.13
CA ALA A 65 9.76 -4.52 -3.81
C ALA A 65 10.70 -3.70 -2.91
N ALA A 66 10.33 -3.42 -1.65
CA ALA A 66 11.16 -2.66 -0.71
C ALA A 66 12.41 -3.43 -0.27
N ASP A 67 12.35 -4.77 -0.25
CA ASP A 67 13.52 -5.61 0.00
C ASP A 67 14.26 -5.91 -1.30
N ALA A 68 15.33 -5.15 -1.57
CA ALA A 68 16.17 -5.33 -2.76
C ALA A 68 16.90 -6.69 -2.79
N ALA A 69 16.94 -7.44 -1.68
CA ALA A 69 17.49 -8.80 -1.65
C ALA A 69 16.47 -9.86 -2.06
N GLN A 70 15.18 -9.50 -2.17
CA GLN A 70 14.12 -10.41 -2.52
C GLN A 70 13.74 -10.26 -4.00
N ASP A 71 14.17 -11.23 -4.82
CA ASP A 71 13.75 -11.30 -6.23
C ASP A 71 12.30 -11.82 -6.31
N VAL A 72 11.43 -11.02 -6.93
CA VAL A 72 9.99 -11.29 -7.02
C VAL A 72 9.65 -11.45 -8.50
N PRO A 73 9.38 -12.70 -8.97
CA PRO A 73 9.13 -12.95 -10.37
C PRO A 73 7.96 -12.12 -10.91
N ALA A 74 8.07 -11.69 -12.18
CA ALA A 74 6.98 -11.02 -12.88
C ALA A 74 5.73 -11.94 -12.92
N GLY A 75 4.56 -11.37 -12.64
CA GLY A 75 3.30 -12.12 -12.56
C GLY A 75 3.01 -12.72 -11.19
N THR A 76 3.88 -12.54 -10.20
CA THR A 76 3.56 -12.83 -8.79
C THR A 76 2.32 -12.06 -8.38
N ARG A 77 1.27 -12.78 -7.99
CA ARG A 77 0.07 -12.16 -7.42
C ARG A 77 0.39 -11.69 -6.01
N VAL A 78 0.33 -10.39 -5.79
CA VAL A 78 0.42 -9.83 -4.44
C VAL A 78 -0.97 -9.81 -3.83
N GLU A 79 -1.15 -10.53 -2.72
CA GLU A 79 -2.38 -10.49 -1.94
C GLU A 79 -2.39 -9.29 -0.99
N ASN A 80 -3.55 -8.97 -0.40
CA ASN A 80 -3.67 -7.87 0.54
C ASN A 80 -2.70 -8.05 1.73
N CYS A 81 -1.71 -7.17 1.80
CA CYS A 81 -0.72 -7.16 2.87
C CYS A 81 -1.16 -6.22 4.00
N PHE A 82 -0.92 -6.63 5.24
CA PHE A 82 -1.16 -5.75 6.39
C PHE A 82 0.03 -4.81 6.57
N PHE A 83 -0.18 -3.52 6.34
CA PHE A 83 0.80 -2.48 6.63
C PHE A 83 0.64 -2.02 8.08
N PRO A 84 1.62 -2.30 8.98
CA PRO A 84 1.53 -1.80 10.34
C PRO A 84 1.67 -0.28 10.33
N ALA A 85 0.66 0.42 10.88
CA ALA A 85 0.75 1.84 11.15
C ALA A 85 1.71 2.07 12.33
N LEU A 86 2.80 2.79 12.08
CA LEU A 86 3.82 3.16 13.06
C LEU A 86 3.43 4.41 13.86
N GLY A 87 2.61 5.27 13.27
CA GLY A 87 2.13 6.49 13.90
C GLY A 87 1.04 7.14 13.07
N TRP A 88 0.40 8.15 13.65
CA TRP A 88 -0.61 8.95 12.97
C TRP A 88 -0.56 10.40 13.43
N THR A 89 -1.01 11.30 12.57
CA THR A 89 -1.14 12.73 12.85
C THR A 89 -2.50 13.18 12.34
N ALA A 90 -3.27 13.87 13.17
CA ALA A 90 -4.56 14.44 12.79
C ALA A 90 -4.47 15.96 12.77
N GLY A 91 -5.19 16.58 11.83
CA GLY A 91 -5.21 18.04 11.68
C GLY A 91 -6.23 18.47 10.65
N GLU A 92 -5.99 19.63 10.04
CA GLU A 92 -6.78 20.13 8.92
C GLU A 92 -5.85 20.44 7.75
N VAL A 93 -6.23 20.05 6.53
CA VAL A 93 -5.49 20.38 5.30
C VAL A 93 -5.88 21.75 4.74
N ALA A 94 -7.07 22.21 5.11
CA ALA A 94 -7.60 23.54 4.86
C ALA A 94 -8.64 23.87 5.95
N PRO A 95 -9.01 25.14 6.17
CA PRO A 95 -9.95 25.52 7.22
C PRO A 95 -11.25 24.71 7.16
N GLY A 96 -11.50 23.91 8.21
CA GLY A 96 -12.70 23.08 8.32
C GLY A 96 -12.69 21.79 7.49
N VAL A 97 -11.55 21.40 6.92
CA VAL A 97 -11.33 20.13 6.21
C VAL A 97 -10.41 19.22 7.02
N PRO A 98 -10.98 18.36 7.88
CA PRO A 98 -10.21 17.43 8.70
C PRO A 98 -9.40 16.45 7.85
N ALA A 99 -8.20 16.11 8.34
CA ALA A 99 -7.35 15.11 7.74
C ALA A 99 -6.64 14.24 8.78
N LEU A 100 -6.30 13.02 8.36
CA LEU A 100 -5.49 12.05 9.11
C LEU A 100 -4.36 11.56 8.21
N ALA A 101 -3.12 11.75 8.64
CA ALA A 101 -1.96 11.11 8.04
C ALA A 101 -1.57 9.88 8.86
N LEU A 102 -1.37 8.74 8.19
CA LEU A 102 -0.84 7.51 8.74
C LEU A 102 0.58 7.30 8.24
N ARG A 103 1.52 7.10 9.16
CA ARG A 103 2.87 6.64 8.84
C ARG A 103 2.90 5.13 8.95
N LEU A 104 3.21 4.46 7.86
CA LEU A 104 3.32 3.00 7.77
C LEU A 104 4.79 2.57 7.87
N ALA A 105 5.03 1.27 8.02
CA ALA A 105 6.37 0.70 7.85
C ALA A 105 6.90 0.97 6.42
N GLU A 106 8.22 0.88 6.24
CA GLU A 106 8.91 1.15 4.97
C GLU A 106 8.76 2.58 4.44
N GLY A 107 8.60 3.56 5.35
CA GLY A 107 8.62 4.98 5.00
C GLY A 107 7.41 5.49 4.23
N THR A 108 6.37 4.67 4.08
CA THR A 108 5.13 5.06 3.38
C THR A 108 4.24 5.92 4.27
N GLU A 109 3.71 7.02 3.71
CA GLU A 109 2.73 7.88 4.38
C GLU A 109 1.44 7.96 3.57
N ILE A 110 0.29 7.77 4.22
CA ILE A 110 -1.03 7.85 3.59
C ILE A 110 -1.86 8.90 4.31
N ALA A 111 -2.36 9.89 3.58
CA ALA A 111 -3.23 10.93 4.11
C ALA A 111 -4.68 10.75 3.63
N PHE A 112 -5.61 10.88 4.57
CA PHE A 112 -7.05 10.81 4.34
C PHE A 112 -7.66 12.16 4.65
N GLN A 113 -8.47 12.66 3.73
CA GLN A 113 -9.32 13.83 3.95
C GLN A 113 -10.74 13.35 4.28
N PHE A 114 -11.40 14.04 5.19
CA PHE A 114 -12.74 13.67 5.64
C PHE A 114 -13.67 14.87 5.60
N ASP A 115 -14.96 14.60 5.46
CA ASP A 115 -15.96 15.51 6.01
C ASP A 115 -15.96 15.44 7.55
N ARG A 116 -16.63 16.41 8.20
CA ARG A 116 -16.69 16.47 9.67
C ARG A 116 -17.38 15.27 10.33
N ALA A 117 -18.36 14.66 9.68
CA ALA A 117 -19.08 13.50 10.23
C ALA A 117 -18.19 12.24 10.18
N ALA A 118 -17.54 12.01 9.05
CA ALA A 118 -16.57 10.93 8.83
C ALA A 118 -15.35 11.08 9.75
N ALA A 119 -14.83 12.29 9.93
CA ALA A 119 -13.73 12.55 10.87
C ALA A 119 -14.08 12.16 12.31
N ARG A 120 -15.30 12.50 12.77
CA ARG A 120 -15.79 12.11 14.10
C ARG A 120 -15.98 10.60 14.23
N ALA A 121 -16.48 9.94 13.18
CA ALA A 121 -16.63 8.48 13.16
C ALA A 121 -15.26 7.79 13.27
N CYS A 122 -14.32 8.19 12.41
CA CYS A 122 -12.94 7.71 12.42
C CYS A 122 -12.29 7.88 13.80
N GLY A 123 -12.40 9.06 14.42
CA GLY A 123 -11.87 9.30 15.76
C GLY A 123 -12.47 8.37 16.82
N ARG A 124 -13.78 8.07 16.76
CA ARG A 124 -14.42 7.09 17.67
C ARG A 124 -13.94 5.66 17.44
N ASP A 125 -13.64 5.29 16.20
CA ASP A 125 -13.16 3.95 15.85
C ASP A 125 -11.69 3.77 16.27
N LEU A 126 -10.85 4.78 16.04
CA LEU A 126 -9.47 4.83 16.51
C LEU A 126 -9.37 4.75 18.04
N ALA A 127 -10.22 5.51 18.76
CA ALA A 127 -10.29 5.44 20.22
C ALA A 127 -10.76 4.08 20.75
N ARG A 128 -11.45 3.28 19.92
CA ARG A 128 -11.83 1.90 20.25
C ARG A 128 -10.72 0.92 19.92
N SER A 129 -10.04 1.06 18.78
CA SER A 129 -8.94 0.17 18.37
C SER A 129 -7.69 0.30 19.24
N GLY A 130 -7.40 1.50 19.74
CA GLY A 130 -6.28 1.75 20.67
C GLY A 130 -6.47 1.12 22.06
N ARG A 131 -7.70 0.75 22.43
CA ARG A 131 -8.01 0.07 23.69
C ARG A 131 -7.84 -1.44 23.55
N VAL A 132 -6.59 -1.89 23.40
CA VAL A 132 -6.29 -3.28 23.80
C VAL A 132 -6.47 -3.34 25.31
N PRO A 133 -7.42 -4.13 25.85
CA PRO A 133 -7.59 -4.21 27.29
C PRO A 133 -6.23 -4.61 27.90
N TRP A 134 -5.74 -3.84 28.85
CA TRP A 134 -4.54 -4.16 29.63
C TRP A 134 -4.53 -5.63 30.08
N ARG A 135 -5.71 -6.18 30.42
CA ARG A 135 -5.94 -7.59 30.74
C ARG A 135 -5.55 -8.56 29.60
N GLN A 136 -5.79 -8.24 28.34
CA GLN A 136 -5.34 -9.05 27.19
C GLN A 136 -3.83 -8.92 26.95
N ARG A 137 -3.22 -7.76 27.19
CA ARG A 137 -1.76 -7.59 27.13
C ARG A 137 -1.05 -8.40 28.21
N LEU A 138 -1.55 -8.36 29.45
CA LEU A 138 -1.04 -9.18 30.55
C LEU A 138 -1.23 -10.68 30.29
N ARG A 139 -2.39 -11.09 29.78
CA ARG A 139 -2.68 -12.50 29.51
C ARG A 139 -1.76 -13.08 28.41
N ARG A 140 -1.46 -12.31 27.37
CA ARG A 140 -0.46 -12.70 26.34
C ARG A 140 0.97 -12.77 26.89
N ALA A 141 1.34 -11.85 27.79
CA ALA A 141 2.66 -11.87 28.44
C ALA A 141 2.82 -13.07 29.39
N LEU A 142 1.77 -13.43 30.14
CA LEU A 142 1.75 -14.59 31.03
C LEU A 142 1.72 -15.92 30.26
N GLN A 143 0.99 -16.00 29.14
CA GLN A 143 0.94 -17.19 28.29
C GLN A 143 2.26 -17.45 27.55
N ARG A 144 3.03 -16.41 27.19
CA ARG A 144 4.38 -16.57 26.60
C ARG A 144 5.43 -17.09 27.60
N ARG A 145 5.16 -17.04 28.91
CA ARG A 145 6.05 -17.57 29.95
C ARG A 145 5.83 -19.05 30.28
N ALA A 146 4.81 -19.70 29.71
CA ALA A 146 4.55 -21.12 29.94
C ALA A 146 4.78 -21.93 28.66
N PRO A 147 6.06 -22.16 28.30
CA PRO A 147 6.45 -23.53 28.01
C PRO A 147 7.88 -23.82 28.51
N MET A 148 8.03 -24.09 29.80
CA MET A 148 9.18 -24.82 30.35
C MET A 148 8.76 -25.38 31.70
N LEU A 149 8.04 -26.50 31.70
CA LEU A 149 7.94 -27.50 32.77
C LEU A 149 7.06 -28.64 32.26
N ALA A 150 7.48 -29.25 31.15
CA ALA A 150 7.02 -30.57 30.75
C ALA A 150 8.22 -31.28 30.10
N GLY A 151 8.85 -32.14 30.88
CA GLY A 151 9.84 -33.11 30.46
C GLY A 151 9.78 -34.28 31.44
N PRO A 152 10.25 -35.48 31.04
CA PRO A 152 9.48 -36.42 30.23
C PRO A 152 8.98 -37.64 31.04
N GLN A 153 8.01 -38.36 30.46
CA GLN A 153 7.55 -39.68 30.91
C GLN A 153 8.71 -40.71 30.86
N GLY A 154 8.75 -41.61 31.84
CA GLY A 154 9.51 -42.84 31.81
C GLY A 154 8.59 -44.00 32.19
N ASP A 155 8.71 -45.10 31.44
CA ASP A 155 7.97 -46.37 31.54
C ASP A 155 7.92 -47.00 32.94
#